data_AF-A0A0V0GT72-F1
#
_entry.id   AF-A0A0V0GT72-F1
#
_cell.length_a   1.000
_cell.length_b   1.000
_cell.length_c   1.000
_cell.angle_alpha   90.00
_cell.angle_beta   90.00
_cell.angle_gamma   90.00
#
_symmetry.space_group_name_H-M   'P 1'
#
loop_
_entity.id
_entity.type
_entity.pdbx_description
1 polymer ?
#
loop_
_entity_poly.entity_id
_entity_poly.type
_entity_poly.pdbx_seq_one_letter_code
_entity_poly.pdbx_strand_id
1 'polypeptide(L)'
;MLLGLFKNVNGCVSDSPKVVYFWRIRDGCSNKNGESVQLREKQTIIELEKWSNIEEAALRQKARANWIELGDSNSKYFHAQWKIRSSHNTITSICTETGLKLTEPLQIEAEFILFSRLMGQSI
;
A
#
# COMPACT_ATOMS: atom_id res chain seq x y z
N MET A 1 -36.80 -12.49 21.04
CA MET A 1 -36.17 -13.67 20.42
C MET A 1 -36.11 -13.43 18.91
N LEU A 2 -34.96 -13.71 18.27
CA LEU A 2 -34.73 -14.18 16.88
C LEU A 2 -35.93 -14.14 15.88
N LEU A 3 -35.87 -13.69 14.62
CA LEU A 3 -34.79 -13.42 13.62
C LEU A 3 -35.18 -12.21 12.73
N GLY A 4 -34.38 -11.67 11.79
CA GLY A 4 -33.04 -11.99 11.27
C GLY A 4 -32.45 -10.76 10.56
N LEU A 5 -31.12 -10.58 10.49
CA LEU A 5 -30.19 -11.22 9.55
C LEU A 5 -30.48 -10.93 8.06
N PHE A 6 -30.03 -9.76 7.60
CA PHE A 6 -29.33 -9.64 6.32
C PHE A 6 -27.88 -9.20 6.61
N LYS A 7 -26.92 -10.13 6.53
CA LYS A 7 -25.52 -9.81 6.16
C LYS A 7 -25.54 -9.60 4.63
N ASN A 8 -24.73 -8.82 3.95
CA ASN A 8 -23.25 -8.68 3.91
C ASN A 8 -22.96 -7.54 2.88
N VAL A 9 -21.76 -7.04 2.53
CA VAL A 9 -20.35 -7.35 2.79
C VAL A 9 -19.57 -6.01 2.77
N ASN A 10 -18.36 -5.95 3.36
CA ASN A 10 -17.36 -4.87 3.24
C ASN A 10 -17.76 -3.53 3.91
N GLY A 11 -16.91 -2.84 4.66
CA GLY A 11 -15.45 -2.89 4.69
C GLY A 11 -14.90 -1.51 4.37
N CYS A 12 -14.78 -0.67 5.40
CA CYS A 12 -14.11 0.63 5.44
C CYS A 12 -13.94 1.37 4.09
N VAL A 13 -15.04 1.88 3.52
CA VAL A 13 -14.94 3.05 2.65
C VAL A 13 -14.80 4.26 3.57
N SER A 14 -13.56 4.58 3.94
CA SER A 14 -13.26 5.93 4.40
C SER A 14 -13.51 6.87 3.24
N ASP A 15 -14.46 7.80 3.42
CA ASP A 15 -14.89 8.72 2.36
C ASP A 15 -13.69 9.40 1.72
N SER A 16 -13.57 9.27 0.39
CA SER A 16 -12.46 9.84 -0.34
C SER A 16 -12.43 11.37 -0.13
N PRO A 17 -11.29 11.98 0.24
CA PRO A 17 -11.23 13.40 0.60
C PRO A 17 -11.84 14.35 -0.43
N LYS A 18 -11.80 13.94 -1.71
CA LYS A 18 -12.43 14.59 -2.87
C LYS A 18 -13.90 15.00 -2.63
N VAL A 19 -14.69 14.19 -1.90
CA VAL A 19 -16.09 14.50 -1.60
C VAL A 19 -16.20 15.65 -0.59
N VAL A 20 -15.31 15.71 0.39
CA VAL A 20 -15.30 16.75 1.44
C VAL A 20 -14.88 18.12 0.90
N TYR A 21 -13.94 18.16 -0.06
CA TYR A 21 -13.47 19.42 -0.63
C TYR A 21 -14.48 20.10 -1.56
N PHE A 22 -15.26 19.34 -2.33
CA PHE A 22 -16.20 19.92 -3.31
C PHE A 22 -17.29 20.78 -2.66
N TRP A 23 -17.77 20.40 -1.48
CA TRP A 23 -18.81 21.15 -0.75
C TRP A 23 -18.31 22.43 -0.08
N ARG A 24 -17.00 22.61 0.12
CA ARG A 24 -16.44 23.77 0.85
C ARG A 24 -16.25 25.02 -0.01
N ILE A 25 -16.38 24.92 -1.34
CA ILE A 25 -16.13 26.02 -2.27
C ILE A 25 -17.37 26.90 -2.52
N ARG A 26 -18.59 26.47 -2.15
CA ARG A 26 -19.83 27.13 -2.61
C ARG A 26 -20.36 28.27 -1.73
N ASP A 27 -20.01 28.34 -0.44
CA ASP A 27 -20.55 29.35 0.49
C ASP A 27 -19.47 30.32 0.99
N GLY A 28 -19.43 31.56 0.46
CA GLY A 28 -18.41 32.52 0.89
C GLY A 28 -18.27 33.86 0.17
N CYS A 29 -19.32 34.44 -0.44
CA CYS A 29 -19.25 35.80 -1.00
C CYS A 29 -19.88 36.86 -0.09
N SER A 30 -19.07 37.77 0.48
CA SER A 30 -19.50 39.11 0.92
C SER A 30 -18.33 40.10 1.14
N ASN A 31 -17.96 40.75 0.04
CA ASN A 31 -17.57 42.17 -0.12
C ASN A 31 -16.29 42.80 0.51
N LYS A 32 -15.59 43.54 -0.38
CA LYS A 32 -14.62 44.66 -0.23
C LYS A 32 -13.11 44.40 -0.02
N ASN A 33 -12.36 45.28 -0.73
CA ASN A 33 -10.91 45.52 -0.80
C ASN A 33 -10.12 44.60 -1.74
N GLY A 34 -9.59 45.16 -2.85
CA GLY A 34 -8.89 44.41 -3.91
C GLY A 34 -7.60 43.72 -3.46
N GLU A 35 -6.89 44.28 -2.47
CA GLU A 35 -5.68 43.67 -1.89
C GLU A 35 -5.98 42.40 -1.08
N SER A 36 -7.15 42.33 -0.41
CA SER A 36 -7.50 41.18 0.44
C SER A 36 -7.83 39.93 -0.40
N VAL A 37 -8.39 40.14 -1.60
CA VAL A 37 -8.67 39.09 -2.58
C VAL A 37 -7.36 38.54 -3.15
N GLN A 38 -6.46 39.41 -3.60
CA GLN A 38 -5.14 39.01 -4.13
C GLN A 38 -4.29 38.24 -3.10
N LEU A 39 -4.37 38.62 -1.82
CA LEU A 39 -3.69 37.90 -0.74
C LEU A 39 -4.32 36.52 -0.50
N ARG A 40 -5.66 36.40 -0.53
CA ARG A 40 -6.38 35.12 -0.44
C ARG A 40 -6.08 34.20 -1.61
N GLU A 41 -6.01 34.72 -2.84
CA GLU A 41 -5.66 33.95 -4.03
C GLU A 41 -4.26 33.34 -3.88
N LYS A 42 -3.25 34.16 -3.51
CA LYS A 42 -1.88 33.69 -3.25
C LYS A 42 -1.83 32.63 -2.16
N GLN A 43 -2.52 32.83 -1.04
CA GLN A 43 -2.59 31.87 0.05
C GLN A 43 -3.23 30.54 -0.40
N THR A 44 -4.29 30.61 -1.20
CA THR A 44 -5.00 29.44 -1.74
C THR A 44 -4.12 28.65 -2.71
N ILE A 45 -3.32 29.32 -3.54
CA ILE A 45 -2.34 28.68 -4.45
C ILE A 45 -1.26 27.93 -3.65
N ILE A 46 -0.69 28.56 -2.61
CA ILE A 46 0.31 27.93 -1.74
C ILE A 46 -0.26 26.69 -1.04
N GLU A 47 -1.50 26.76 -0.57
CA GLU A 47 -2.17 25.61 0.05
C GLU A 47 -2.46 24.49 -0.97
N LEU A 48 -2.88 24.84 -2.19
CA LEU A 48 -3.08 23.88 -3.28
C LEU A 48 -1.78 23.15 -3.65
N GLU A 49 -0.68 23.90 -3.84
CA GLU A 49 0.64 23.35 -4.16
C GLU A 49 1.14 22.41 -3.05
N LYS A 50 0.99 22.83 -1.79
CA LYS A 50 1.32 22.00 -0.62
C LYS A 50 0.55 20.67 -0.63
N TRP A 51 -0.76 20.69 -0.87
CA TRP A 51 -1.56 19.46 -0.91
C TRP A 51 -1.24 18.60 -2.13
N SER A 52 -0.97 19.20 -3.29
CA SER A 52 -0.52 18.49 -4.51
C SER A 52 0.78 17.72 -4.25
N ASN A 53 1.78 18.37 -3.64
CA ASN A 53 3.06 17.75 -3.32
C ASN A 53 2.91 16.58 -2.32
N ILE A 54 1.98 16.69 -1.37
CA ILE A 54 1.67 15.61 -0.41
C ILE A 54 0.94 14.45 -1.09
N GLU A 55 -0.03 14.71 -1.97
CA GLU A 55 -0.73 13.67 -2.75
C GLU A 55 0.26 12.94 -3.66
N GLU A 56 1.13 13.68 -4.37
CA GLU A 56 2.15 13.09 -5.22
C GLU A 56 3.14 12.23 -4.41
N ALA A 57 3.65 12.71 -3.27
CA ALA A 57 4.54 11.93 -2.42
C ALA A 57 3.86 10.64 -1.92
N ALA A 58 2.59 10.70 -1.53
CA ALA A 58 1.81 9.53 -1.12
C ALA A 58 1.58 8.54 -2.29
N LEU A 59 1.36 9.04 -3.51
CA LEU A 59 1.25 8.22 -4.72
C LEU A 59 2.58 7.57 -5.10
N ARG A 60 3.70 8.30 -5.04
CA ARG A 60 5.06 7.75 -5.24
C ARG A 60 5.37 6.63 -4.24
N GLN A 61 5.03 6.81 -2.96
CA GLN A 61 5.16 5.78 -1.92
C GLN A 61 4.30 4.54 -2.23
N LYS A 62 3.00 4.72 -2.55
CA LYS A 62 2.09 3.61 -2.90
C LYS A 62 2.55 2.83 -4.14
N ALA A 63 2.98 3.55 -5.18
CA ALA A 63 3.48 2.98 -6.43
C ALA A 63 4.91 2.38 -6.30
N ARG A 64 5.59 2.60 -5.17
CA ARG A 64 7.01 2.25 -4.95
C ARG A 64 7.91 2.85 -6.05
N ALA A 65 7.59 4.07 -6.48
CA ALA A 65 8.10 4.70 -7.70
C ALA A 65 9.58 5.10 -7.67
N ASN A 66 10.29 4.88 -6.56
CA ASN A 66 11.76 5.04 -6.42
C ASN A 66 12.55 4.29 -7.52
N TRP A 67 11.94 3.32 -8.20
CA TRP A 67 12.51 2.66 -9.37
C TRP A 67 12.83 3.65 -10.50
N ILE A 68 11.97 4.65 -10.73
CA ILE A 68 12.06 5.58 -11.88
C ILE A 68 13.18 6.61 -11.66
N GLU A 69 13.33 7.13 -10.44
CA GLU A 69 14.36 8.15 -10.10
C GLU A 69 15.80 7.63 -10.23
N LEU A 70 16.02 6.32 -10.13
CA LEU A 70 17.34 5.68 -10.18
C LEU A 70 17.75 5.22 -11.60
N GLY A 71 16.89 5.39 -12.60
CA GLY A 71 17.15 5.06 -14.00
C GLY A 71 17.24 3.56 -14.32
N ASP A 72 17.46 3.25 -15.59
CA ASP A 72 17.45 1.86 -16.09
C ASP A 72 18.68 1.04 -15.63
N SER A 73 19.77 1.72 -15.25
CA SER A 73 21.01 1.12 -14.74
C SER A 73 20.96 0.68 -13.27
N ASN A 74 19.78 0.62 -12.65
CA ASN A 74 19.60 0.49 -11.20
C ASN A 74 19.83 -0.94 -10.64
N SER A 75 20.75 -1.70 -11.22
CA SER A 75 21.07 -3.07 -10.83
C SER A 75 21.47 -3.20 -9.36
N LYS A 76 22.15 -2.19 -8.78
CA LYS A 76 22.57 -2.22 -7.37
C LYS A 76 21.37 -2.23 -6.40
N TYR A 77 20.37 -1.38 -6.63
CA TYR A 77 19.15 -1.37 -5.81
C TYR A 77 18.29 -2.61 -6.09
N PHE A 78 18.17 -3.03 -7.36
CA PHE A 78 17.45 -4.26 -7.71
C PHE A 78 18.03 -5.47 -6.96
N HIS A 79 19.34 -5.69 -7.00
CA HIS A 79 19.98 -6.78 -6.27
C HIS A 79 19.89 -6.64 -4.76
N ALA A 80 19.93 -5.42 -4.20
CA ALA A 80 19.72 -5.18 -2.77
C ALA A 80 18.28 -5.54 -2.36
N GLN A 81 17.29 -5.06 -3.10
CA GLN A 81 15.87 -5.34 -2.84
C GLN A 81 15.52 -6.82 -3.06
N TRP A 82 16.13 -7.46 -4.07
CA TRP A 82 16.04 -8.90 -4.28
C TRP A 82 16.65 -9.69 -3.13
N LYS A 83 17.84 -9.33 -2.63
CA LYS A 83 18.44 -9.95 -1.44
C LYS A 83 17.56 -9.81 -0.20
N ILE A 84 16.98 -8.63 0.04
CA ILE A 84 16.06 -8.39 1.16
C ILE A 84 14.82 -9.29 1.04
N ARG A 85 14.19 -9.34 -0.14
CA ARG A 85 13.00 -10.16 -0.38
C ARG A 85 13.29 -11.65 -0.33
N SER A 86 14.44 -12.09 -0.85
CA SER A 86 14.91 -13.47 -0.77
C SER A 86 15.11 -13.87 0.70
N SER A 87 15.89 -13.10 1.46
CA SER A 87 16.13 -13.32 2.90
C SER A 87 14.84 -13.41 3.71
N HIS A 88 13.90 -12.47 3.51
CA HIS A 88 12.60 -12.46 4.20
C HIS A 88 11.72 -13.67 3.83
N ASN A 89 11.82 -14.17 2.59
CA ASN A 89 11.00 -15.28 2.09
C ASN A 89 11.70 -16.64 2.22
N THR A 90 12.93 -16.71 2.73
CA THR A 90 13.62 -17.98 3.02
C THR A 90 12.86 -18.74 4.10
N ILE A 91 12.38 -19.93 3.77
CA ILE A 91 11.76 -20.84 4.73
C ILE A 91 12.87 -21.44 5.60
N THR A 92 13.01 -20.94 6.83
CA THR A 92 14.04 -21.38 7.80
C THR A 92 13.56 -22.50 8.72
N SER A 93 12.25 -22.72 8.81
CA SER A 93 11.67 -23.82 9.57
C SER A 93 10.25 -24.12 9.13
N ILE A 94 9.84 -25.38 9.26
CA ILE A 94 8.47 -25.85 9.04
C ILE A 94 7.99 -26.66 10.26
N CYS A 95 6.68 -26.85 10.40
CA CYS A 95 6.10 -27.70 11.43
C CYS A 95 5.35 -28.88 10.79
N THR A 96 5.71 -30.10 11.16
CA THR A 96 5.01 -31.32 10.73
C THR A 96 3.68 -31.47 11.49
N GLU A 97 2.75 -32.29 10.97
CA GLU A 97 1.45 -32.58 11.59
C GLU A 97 1.54 -33.08 13.06
N THR A 98 2.66 -33.71 13.42
CA THR A 98 2.99 -34.16 14.79
C THR A 98 3.40 -33.03 15.73
N GLY A 99 3.40 -31.77 15.28
CA GLY A 99 3.80 -30.59 16.05
C GLY A 99 5.32 -30.39 16.16
N LEU A 100 6.12 -31.23 15.51
CA LEU A 100 7.58 -31.10 15.50
C LEU A 100 8.03 -29.98 14.57
N LYS A 101 8.89 -29.08 15.08
CA LYS A 101 9.48 -27.99 14.31
C LYS A 101 10.82 -28.41 13.70
N LEU A 102 10.85 -28.55 12.38
CA LEU A 102 12.06 -28.89 11.62
C LEU A 102 12.82 -27.60 11.27
N THR A 103 14.12 -27.61 11.52
CA THR A 103 15.04 -26.48 11.22
C THR A 103 16.20 -26.92 10.32
N GLU A 104 16.44 -28.23 10.18
CA GLU A 104 17.47 -28.79 9.31
C GLU A 104 17.05 -28.72 7.83
N PRO A 105 17.87 -28.18 6.91
CA PRO A 105 17.51 -28.02 5.50
C PRO A 105 17.09 -29.32 4.81
N LEU A 106 17.80 -30.42 5.09
CA LEU A 106 17.50 -31.75 4.54
C LEU A 106 16.11 -32.28 4.96
N GLN A 107 15.68 -31.96 6.18
CA GLN A 107 14.37 -32.35 6.69
C GLN A 107 13.27 -31.48 6.09
N ILE A 108 13.53 -30.18 5.93
CA ILE A 108 12.62 -29.23 5.28
C ILE A 108 12.38 -29.64 3.81
N GLU A 109 13.43 -30.03 3.08
CA GLU A 109 13.34 -30.47 1.69
C GLU A 109 12.52 -31.77 1.55
N ALA A 110 12.76 -32.77 2.41
CA ALA A 110 12.06 -34.05 2.37
C ALA A 110 10.54 -33.89 2.58
N GLU A 111 10.13 -33.12 3.59
CA GLU A 111 8.72 -32.79 3.86
C GLU A 111 8.10 -31.95 2.73
N PHE A 112 8.86 -31.00 2.16
CA PHE A 112 8.37 -30.20 1.04
C PHE A 112 8.12 -31.05 -0.22
N ILE A 113 8.97 -32.06 -0.49
CA ILE A 113 8.75 -33.04 -1.57
C ILE A 113 7.51 -33.91 -1.28
N LEU A 114 7.32 -34.35 -0.03
CA LEU A 114 6.13 -35.10 0.39
C LEU A 114 4.85 -34.27 0.18
N PHE A 115 4.84 -33.02 0.66
CA PHE A 115 3.73 -32.09 0.48
C PHE A 115 3.46 -31.77 -1.00
N SER A 116 4.51 -31.56 -1.80
CA SER A 116 4.37 -31.31 -3.25
C SER A 116 3.73 -32.49 -4.00
N ARG A 117 3.96 -33.74 -3.55
CA ARG A 117 3.27 -34.92 -4.09
C ARG A 117 1.79 -34.96 -3.67
N LEU A 118 1.47 -34.57 -2.44
CA LEU A 118 0.10 -34.52 -1.92
C LEU A 118 -0.76 -33.49 -2.67
N MET A 119 -0.19 -32.32 -3.00
CA MET A 119 -0.89 -31.25 -3.73
C MET A 119 -1.14 -31.56 -5.21
N GLY A 120 -0.63 -32.68 -5.71
CA GLY A 120 -0.65 -33.06 -7.12
C GLY A 120 0.46 -32.41 -7.94
N GLN A 121 0.93 -33.12 -8.97
CA GLN A 121 1.81 -32.51 -9.95
C GLN A 121 1.00 -31.63 -10.91
N SER A 122 1.48 -30.43 -11.21
CA SER A 122 1.02 -29.74 -12.43
C SER A 122 1.38 -30.61 -13.62
N ILE A 123 0.36 -30.92 -14.42
CA ILE A 123 0.53 -31.39 -15.80
C ILE A 123 1.16 -30.25 -16.63
#